data_AF-A0A4D6M228-F1
#
_entry.id   AF-A0A4D6M228-F1
#
_cell.length_a   1.000
_cell.length_b   1.000
_cell.length_c   1.000
_cell.angle_alpha   90.00
_cell.angle_beta   90.00
_cell.angle_gamma   90.00
#
_symmetry.space_group_name_H-M   'P 1'
#
loop_
_entity.id
_entity.type
_entity.pdbx_description
1 polymer ?
#
loop_
_entity_poly.entity_id
_entity_poly.type
_entity_poly.pdbx_seq_one_letter_code
_entity_poly.pdbx_strand_id
1 'polypeptide(L)'
;MAMSHEDMLKRARQLKKQKTSTPGASPSAPPPRIELHEETSEPDLKPLTQKFRARGKKVIETTSQHSTSQTQVAPLHTADDTELSFWHPQFLHSQHSRKHNYLRHDISLLRAQDLQTLHESLLADLHKAEASSLMLMDQFSLQSTQKSLDLEQKDQALILSKTETSRLTNEVTKLTNQVKRKDESLADLQNQLRTLEAEKESWTLKEKDLLHNSELLKDHIGYSLNMGFQLALEQV
;
A
#
# COMPACT_ATOMS: atom_id res chain seq x y z
N MET A 1 6.05 12.67 28.59
CA MET A 1 6.36 13.77 27.64
C MET A 1 6.70 13.13 26.30
N ALA A 2 5.86 13.33 25.28
CA ALA A 2 6.09 12.77 23.94
C ALA A 2 7.01 13.69 23.16
N MET A 3 8.03 13.13 22.50
CA MET A 3 9.01 13.92 21.73
C MET A 3 8.38 14.46 20.45
N SER A 4 8.70 15.71 20.11
CA SER A 4 8.21 16.36 18.90
C SER A 4 8.73 15.64 17.65
N HIS A 5 7.90 15.64 16.59
CA HIS A 5 8.24 15.09 15.28
C HIS A 5 9.55 15.68 14.72
N GLU A 6 9.84 16.95 15.02
CA GLU A 6 11.06 17.62 14.59
C GLU A 6 12.31 17.07 15.30
N ASP A 7 12.20 16.70 16.58
CA ASP A 7 13.30 16.09 17.35
C ASP A 7 13.59 14.66 16.88
N MET A 8 12.58 13.98 16.36
CA MET A 8 12.71 12.64 15.78
C MET A 8 13.51 12.70 14.47
N LEU A 9 13.21 13.67 13.61
CA LEU A 9 13.91 13.92 12.34
C LEU A 9 15.37 14.35 12.55
N LYS A 10 15.64 15.21 13.55
CA LYS A 10 17.01 15.63 13.89
C LYS A 10 17.87 14.43 14.34
N ARG A 11 17.32 13.52 15.14
CA ARG A 11 18.02 12.29 15.55
C ARG A 11 18.27 11.31 14.42
N ALA A 12 17.28 11.10 13.55
CA ALA A 12 17.46 10.24 12.37
C ALA A 12 18.60 10.73 11.47
N ARG A 13 18.75 12.05 11.32
CA ARG A 13 19.84 12.67 10.55
C ARG A 13 21.21 12.55 11.24
N GLN A 14 21.27 12.62 12.57
CA GLN A 14 22.53 12.40 13.32
C GLN A 14 22.99 10.95 13.26
N LEU A 15 22.08 9.97 13.34
CA LEU A 15 22.39 8.55 13.22
C LEU A 15 22.96 8.17 11.84
N LYS A 16 22.54 8.88 10.78
CA LYS A 16 23.07 8.67 9.43
C LYS A 16 24.51 9.19 9.26
N LYS A 17 24.96 10.12 10.11
CA LYS A 17 26.31 10.70 10.08
C LYS A 17 27.33 9.96 10.95
N GLN A 18 26.90 9.04 11.81
CA GLN A 18 27.80 8.30 12.72
C GLN A 18 28.23 6.91 12.22
N LYS A 19 27.73 6.44 11.07
CA LYS A 19 28.18 5.18 10.45
C LYS A 19 29.34 5.40 9.47
N THR A 20 30.46 5.94 9.95
CA THR A 20 31.81 5.78 9.36
C THR A 20 32.83 6.44 10.28
N SER A 21 33.24 5.74 11.33
CA SER A 21 34.49 6.07 12.01
C SER A 21 35.09 4.78 12.59
N THR A 22 35.98 4.17 11.81
CA THR A 22 36.97 3.21 12.29
C THR A 22 38.30 3.61 11.63
N PRO A 23 39.40 3.83 12.38
CA PRO A 23 40.66 4.33 11.83
C PRO A 23 41.57 3.17 11.40
N GLY A 24 42.16 3.24 10.20
CA GLY A 24 43.32 2.42 9.85
C GLY A 24 43.57 2.20 8.34
N ALA A 25 44.68 2.77 7.87
CA ALA A 25 45.48 2.43 6.67
C ALA A 25 45.01 2.90 5.26
N SER A 26 45.91 3.65 4.60
CA SER A 26 45.89 4.18 3.21
C SER A 26 46.47 3.18 2.18
N PRO A 27 46.68 3.54 0.89
CA PRO A 27 45.76 4.08 -0.13
C PRO A 27 45.83 3.28 -1.47
N SER A 28 44.74 3.12 -2.23
CA SER A 28 44.84 2.99 -3.71
C SER A 28 43.50 3.09 -4.43
N ALA A 29 43.52 3.80 -5.56
CA ALA A 29 42.56 3.93 -6.66
C ALA A 29 41.30 4.83 -6.47
N PRO A 30 41.06 5.81 -7.37
CA PRO A 30 39.83 6.61 -7.38
C PRO A 30 38.71 5.87 -8.16
N PRO A 31 37.43 5.93 -7.71
CA PRO A 31 36.31 5.44 -8.50
C PRO A 31 35.82 6.51 -9.52
N PRO A 32 35.18 6.08 -10.61
CA PRO A 32 34.80 6.96 -11.72
C PRO A 32 33.61 7.86 -11.34
N ARG A 33 33.69 9.09 -11.83
CA ARG A 33 32.73 10.18 -11.66
C ARG A 33 31.44 9.84 -12.43
N ILE A 34 30.31 9.71 -11.72
CA ILE A 34 28.96 9.69 -12.31
C ILE A 34 28.28 10.98 -11.88
N GLU A 35 28.06 11.87 -12.84
CA GLU A 35 27.26 13.08 -12.71
C GLU A 35 25.79 12.67 -12.59
N LEU A 36 25.20 12.86 -11.40
CA LEU A 36 23.76 12.84 -11.20
C LEU A 36 23.27 14.28 -11.23
N HIS A 37 22.59 14.64 -12.32
CA HIS A 37 21.79 15.85 -12.40
C HIS A 37 20.57 15.72 -11.46
N GLU A 38 20.46 16.67 -10.54
CA GLU A 38 19.35 16.83 -9.60
C GLU A 38 18.34 17.80 -10.24
N GLU A 39 17.25 17.28 -10.82
CA GLU A 39 16.06 18.09 -11.10
C GLU A 39 14.98 17.77 -10.07
N THR A 40 14.90 18.65 -9.08
CA THR A 40 13.74 18.86 -8.22
C THR A 40 12.53 19.23 -9.08
N SER A 41 11.45 18.45 -8.98
CA SER A 41 10.10 18.92 -9.30
C SER A 41 9.08 18.24 -8.41
N GLU A 42 8.60 19.04 -7.46
CA GLU A 42 7.49 18.81 -6.55
C GLU A 42 6.16 18.75 -7.33
N PRO A 43 5.21 17.85 -7.02
CA PRO A 43 3.82 18.03 -7.43
C PRO A 43 2.92 18.35 -6.24
N ASP A 44 2.32 19.53 -6.37
CA ASP A 44 1.25 20.15 -5.59
C ASP A 44 -0.01 19.26 -5.50
N LEU A 45 -0.62 19.22 -4.31
CA LEU A 45 -1.77 18.41 -3.94
C LEU A 45 -3.08 19.17 -4.19
N LYS A 46 -4.02 18.58 -4.96
CA LYS A 46 -5.45 18.93 -4.86
C LYS A 46 -6.35 17.69 -4.82
N PRO A 47 -7.34 17.62 -3.90
CA PRO A 47 -8.21 16.47 -3.73
C PRO A 47 -9.51 16.62 -4.54
N LEU A 48 -9.86 15.61 -5.35
CA LEU A 48 -11.15 15.58 -6.05
C LEU A 48 -12.08 14.54 -5.39
N THR A 49 -12.92 15.03 -4.49
CA THR A 49 -14.12 14.33 -4.03
C THR A 49 -15.16 14.29 -5.15
N GLN A 50 -15.55 13.11 -5.64
CA GLN A 50 -16.85 12.96 -6.30
C GLN A 50 -17.45 11.57 -6.12
N LYS A 51 -18.69 11.56 -5.65
CA LYS A 51 -19.46 10.41 -5.17
C LYS A 51 -19.95 9.53 -6.33
N PHE A 52 -19.71 8.23 -6.24
CA PHE A 52 -20.32 7.23 -7.13
C PHE A 52 -21.77 6.96 -6.73
N ARG A 53 -22.70 7.10 -7.68
CA ARG A 53 -24.05 6.51 -7.59
C ARG A 53 -24.06 5.17 -8.31
N ALA A 54 -24.36 4.12 -7.56
CA ALA A 54 -24.62 2.78 -8.07
C ALA A 54 -25.97 2.73 -8.79
N ARG A 55 -26.02 2.07 -9.95
CA ARG A 55 -27.26 1.55 -10.54
C ARG A 55 -26.97 0.19 -11.17
N GLY A 56 -27.39 -0.86 -10.47
CA GLY A 56 -27.18 -2.25 -10.89
C GLY A 56 -27.98 -2.62 -12.13
N LYS A 57 -27.42 -3.54 -12.92
CA LYS A 57 -28.15 -4.44 -13.82
C LYS A 57 -27.48 -5.81 -13.83
N LYS A 58 -28.36 -6.80 -13.99
CA LYS A 58 -28.26 -8.21 -13.64
C LYS A 58 -27.17 -8.97 -14.42
N VAL A 59 -26.65 -9.97 -13.71
CA VAL A 59 -25.96 -11.17 -14.21
C VAL A 59 -26.88 -11.89 -15.20
N ILE A 60 -26.39 -12.11 -16.42
CA ILE A 60 -26.84 -13.20 -17.29
C ILE A 60 -25.58 -13.87 -17.84
N GLU A 61 -25.34 -15.05 -17.30
CA GLU A 61 -24.39 -16.04 -17.75
C GLU A 61 -24.97 -16.69 -19.02
N THR A 62 -24.30 -16.53 -20.17
CA THR A 62 -24.56 -17.41 -21.32
C THR A 62 -23.24 -17.82 -21.94
N THR A 63 -23.00 -19.11 -21.78
CA THR A 63 -21.99 -19.97 -22.37
C THR A 63 -21.75 -19.72 -23.85
N SER A 64 -20.45 -19.70 -24.18
CA SER A 64 -19.86 -20.04 -25.47
C SER A 64 -20.66 -21.12 -26.21
N GLN A 65 -21.17 -20.80 -27.40
CA GLN A 65 -21.22 -21.73 -28.52
C GLN A 65 -20.98 -20.98 -29.83
N HIS A 66 -20.03 -21.51 -30.61
CA HIS A 66 -19.73 -21.11 -31.97
C HIS A 66 -20.99 -21.18 -32.84
N SER A 67 -21.28 -20.12 -33.58
CA SER A 67 -22.18 -20.19 -34.73
C SER A 67 -21.74 -19.19 -35.80
N THR A 68 -21.32 -19.73 -36.93
CA THR A 68 -21.08 -19.05 -38.19
C THR A 68 -22.34 -18.34 -38.65
N SER A 69 -22.31 -17.01 -38.79
CA SER A 69 -23.23 -16.27 -39.64
C SER A 69 -22.71 -14.86 -39.90
N GLN A 70 -22.55 -14.58 -41.20
CA GLN A 70 -22.94 -13.31 -41.84
C GLN A 70 -22.33 -12.02 -41.29
N THR A 71 -21.37 -11.50 -42.05
CA THR A 71 -20.95 -10.10 -42.07
C THR A 71 -22.17 -9.18 -42.03
N GLN A 72 -22.43 -8.56 -40.87
CA GLN A 72 -23.35 -7.45 -40.76
C GLN A 72 -22.70 -6.25 -41.46
N VAL A 73 -23.26 -5.87 -42.60
CA VAL A 73 -23.01 -4.59 -43.25
C VAL A 73 -23.52 -3.50 -42.30
N ALA A 74 -22.64 -2.59 -41.91
CA ALA A 74 -22.96 -1.46 -41.05
C ALA A 74 -24.04 -0.57 -41.68
N PRO A 75 -24.84 0.17 -40.88
CA PRO A 75 -25.91 1.03 -41.38
C PRO A 75 -25.38 2.07 -42.36
N LEU A 76 -25.98 2.10 -43.55
CA LEU A 76 -25.76 3.14 -44.56
C LEU A 76 -26.02 4.51 -43.91
N HIS A 77 -24.97 5.28 -43.63
CA HIS A 77 -25.12 6.69 -43.30
C HIS A 77 -25.55 7.42 -44.57
N THR A 78 -26.82 7.79 -44.64
CA THR A 78 -27.32 8.85 -45.51
C THR A 78 -26.72 10.18 -45.05
N ALA A 79 -25.67 10.63 -45.73
CA ALA A 79 -25.16 12.00 -45.64
C ALA A 79 -24.67 12.40 -47.03
N ASP A 80 -25.35 13.39 -47.63
CA ASP A 80 -25.07 14.10 -48.88
C ASP A 80 -24.07 13.48 -49.87
N ASP A 81 -24.60 13.07 -51.03
CA ASP A 81 -23.93 12.58 -52.24
C ASP A 81 -22.93 13.58 -52.83
N THR A 82 -21.84 13.86 -52.13
CA THR A 82 -20.57 14.17 -52.77
C THR A 82 -19.71 12.93 -52.59
N GLU A 83 -19.79 12.00 -53.54
CA GLU A 83 -18.88 10.85 -53.60
C GLU A 83 -17.44 11.39 -53.60
N LEU A 84 -16.79 11.38 -52.44
CA LEU A 84 -15.40 11.80 -52.29
C LEU A 84 -14.54 10.92 -53.20
N SER A 85 -13.63 11.56 -53.95
CA SER A 85 -12.67 10.82 -54.77
C SER A 85 -11.91 9.82 -53.91
N PHE A 86 -11.63 8.65 -54.47
CA PHE A 86 -10.80 7.62 -53.84
C PHE A 86 -9.44 8.18 -53.40
N TRP A 87 -8.92 9.20 -54.09
CA TRP A 87 -7.64 9.85 -53.79
C TRP A 87 -7.75 11.03 -52.82
N HIS A 88 -8.94 11.33 -52.31
CA HIS A 88 -9.16 12.47 -51.43
C HIS A 88 -8.46 12.26 -50.07
N PRO A 89 -7.74 13.25 -49.51
CA PRO A 89 -7.00 13.07 -48.24
C PRO A 89 -7.88 12.69 -47.02
N GLN A 90 -9.16 13.03 -47.06
CA GLN A 90 -10.13 12.69 -46.01
C GLN A 90 -10.85 11.36 -46.30
N PHE A 91 -10.54 10.70 -47.41
CA PHE A 91 -11.11 9.40 -47.74
C PHE A 91 -10.55 8.33 -46.79
N LEU A 92 -11.44 7.66 -46.05
CA LEU A 92 -11.06 6.72 -45.00
C LEU A 92 -10.73 5.33 -45.59
N HIS A 93 -9.52 5.18 -46.15
CA HIS A 93 -9.09 3.94 -46.81
C HIS A 93 -9.17 2.68 -45.94
N SER A 94 -9.16 2.79 -44.60
CA SER A 94 -9.32 1.64 -43.70
C SER A 94 -10.74 1.06 -43.66
N GLN A 95 -11.75 1.84 -44.05
CA GLN A 95 -13.17 1.46 -44.01
C GLN A 95 -13.72 1.09 -45.38
N HIS A 96 -12.97 1.39 -46.45
CA HIS A 96 -13.45 1.29 -47.81
C HIS A 96 -12.56 0.39 -48.66
N SER A 97 -13.19 -0.40 -49.55
CA SER A 97 -12.46 -1.24 -50.50
C SER A 97 -12.40 -0.59 -51.88
N ARG A 98 -11.25 -0.72 -52.53
CA ARG A 98 -11.05 -0.32 -53.94
C ARG A 98 -12.10 -0.90 -54.88
N LYS A 99 -12.66 -2.08 -54.58
CA LYS A 99 -13.67 -2.74 -55.44
C LYS A 99 -14.97 -1.93 -55.57
N HIS A 100 -15.32 -1.13 -54.56
CA HIS A 100 -16.62 -0.45 -54.48
C HIS A 100 -16.51 1.07 -54.49
N ASN A 101 -15.33 1.63 -54.23
CA ASN A 101 -15.15 3.07 -54.04
C ASN A 101 -14.15 3.69 -55.02
N TYR A 102 -13.67 2.91 -55.99
CA TYR A 102 -12.82 3.40 -57.07
C TYR A 102 -13.68 3.65 -58.31
N LEU A 103 -13.92 4.92 -58.61
CA LEU A 103 -14.92 5.35 -59.58
C LEU A 103 -14.29 5.81 -60.89
N ARG A 104 -15.12 6.00 -61.92
CA ARG A 104 -14.65 6.40 -63.25
C ARG A 104 -13.95 7.76 -63.24
N HIS A 105 -14.37 8.66 -62.34
CA HIS A 105 -13.74 9.97 -62.20
C HIS A 105 -12.31 9.87 -61.64
N ASP A 106 -12.02 8.93 -60.73
CA ASP A 106 -10.67 8.68 -60.21
C ASP A 106 -9.69 8.23 -61.31
N ILE A 107 -10.17 7.43 -62.26
CA ILE A 107 -9.39 6.99 -63.42
C ILE A 107 -9.07 8.19 -64.32
N SER A 108 -10.04 9.07 -64.54
CA SER A 108 -9.85 10.28 -65.35
C SER A 108 -8.83 11.23 -64.72
N LEU A 109 -8.84 11.38 -63.38
CA LEU A 109 -7.86 12.18 -62.65
C LEU A 109 -6.44 11.63 -62.81
N LEU A 110 -6.26 10.32 -62.74
CA LEU A 110 -4.95 9.69 -62.98
C LEU A 110 -4.45 9.86 -64.41
N ARG A 111 -5.34 9.71 -65.41
CA ARG A 111 -4.96 9.86 -66.82
C ARG A 111 -4.64 11.30 -67.23
N ALA A 112 -5.16 12.27 -66.49
CA ALA A 112 -4.93 13.69 -66.74
C ALA A 112 -3.55 14.16 -66.23
N GLN A 113 -2.86 13.36 -65.41
CA GLN A 113 -1.54 13.69 -64.89
C GLN A 113 -0.42 13.33 -65.88
N ASP A 114 0.64 14.13 -65.83
CA ASP A 114 1.90 13.82 -66.49
C ASP A 114 2.55 12.56 -65.89
N LEU A 115 3.04 11.67 -66.76
CA LEU A 115 3.55 10.35 -66.38
C LEU A 115 4.77 10.42 -65.45
N GLN A 116 5.67 11.38 -65.70
CA GLN A 116 6.87 11.54 -64.87
C GLN A 116 6.51 12.07 -63.49
N THR A 117 5.61 13.06 -63.43
CA THR A 117 5.09 13.61 -62.17
C THR A 117 4.35 12.54 -61.34
N LEU A 118 3.53 11.71 -61.99
CA LEU A 118 2.83 10.60 -61.35
C LEU A 118 3.81 9.55 -60.80
N HIS A 119 4.88 9.24 -61.53
CA HIS A 119 5.90 8.29 -61.10
C HIS A 119 6.64 8.78 -59.84
N GLU A 120 7.09 10.04 -59.85
CA GLU A 120 7.77 10.63 -58.68
C GLU A 120 6.83 10.74 -57.47
N SER A 121 5.57 11.09 -57.69
CA SER A 121 4.56 11.10 -56.61
C SER A 121 4.38 9.72 -55.99
N LEU A 122 4.30 8.67 -56.83
CA LEU A 122 4.16 7.30 -56.34
C LEU A 122 5.39 6.85 -55.53
N LEU A 123 6.60 7.19 -55.98
CA LEU A 123 7.82 6.92 -55.24
C LEU A 123 7.84 7.65 -53.90
N ALA A 124 7.43 8.93 -53.88
CA ALA A 124 7.34 9.71 -52.66
C ALA A 124 6.36 9.09 -51.65
N ASP A 125 5.18 8.66 -52.12
CA ASP A 125 4.18 8.00 -51.27
C ASP A 125 4.67 6.64 -50.75
N LEU A 126 5.39 5.87 -51.58
CA LEU A 126 6.01 4.61 -51.16
C LEU A 126 7.08 4.82 -50.09
N HIS A 127 8.00 5.76 -50.29
CA HIS A 127 9.00 6.10 -49.28
C HIS A 127 8.37 6.60 -47.98
N LYS A 128 7.30 7.40 -48.08
CA LYS A 128 6.56 7.86 -46.91
C LYS A 128 5.90 6.70 -46.16
N ALA A 129 5.33 5.74 -46.87
CA ALA A 129 4.76 4.54 -46.27
C ALA A 129 5.83 3.68 -45.58
N GLU A 130 6.98 3.46 -46.23
CA GLU A 130 8.11 2.71 -45.66
C GLU A 130 8.65 3.38 -44.40
N ALA A 131 8.94 4.69 -44.46
CA ALA A 131 9.43 5.46 -43.32
C ALA A 131 8.43 5.47 -42.15
N SER A 132 7.13 5.61 -42.45
CA SER A 132 6.08 5.56 -41.43
C SER A 132 5.98 4.17 -40.79
N SER A 133 6.15 3.09 -41.58
CA SER A 133 6.15 1.72 -41.10
C SER A 133 7.31 1.45 -40.15
N LEU A 134 8.53 1.89 -40.52
CA LEU A 134 9.72 1.78 -39.67
C LEU A 134 9.54 2.55 -38.35
N MET A 135 9.07 3.80 -38.42
CA MET A 135 8.80 4.61 -37.24
C MET A 135 7.79 3.94 -36.29
N LEU A 136 6.71 3.36 -36.82
CA LEU A 136 5.71 2.64 -36.02
C LEU A 136 6.32 1.39 -35.38
N MET A 137 7.13 0.64 -36.12
CA MET A 137 7.82 -0.55 -35.61
C MET A 137 8.76 -0.21 -34.45
N ASP A 138 9.52 0.88 -34.56
CA ASP A 138 10.38 1.38 -33.49
C ASP A 138 9.57 1.79 -32.27
N GLN A 139 8.44 2.49 -32.48
CA GLN A 139 7.54 2.89 -31.40
C GLN A 139 6.94 1.68 -30.66
N PHE A 140 6.49 0.66 -31.40
CA PHE A 140 5.99 -0.58 -30.80
C PHE A 140 7.06 -1.32 -30.01
N SER A 141 8.29 -1.36 -30.54
CA SER A 141 9.42 -2.01 -29.89
C SER A 141 9.76 -1.32 -28.58
N LEU A 142 9.88 0.01 -28.59
CA LEU A 142 10.14 0.81 -27.39
C LEU A 142 9.03 0.64 -26.35
N GLN A 143 7.77 0.69 -26.77
CA GLN A 143 6.63 0.53 -25.87
C GLN A 143 6.60 -0.88 -25.26
N SER A 144 6.91 -1.91 -26.05
CA SER A 144 6.98 -3.29 -25.58
C SER A 144 8.07 -3.46 -24.52
N THR A 145 9.28 -2.98 -24.78
CA THR A 145 10.41 -3.04 -23.84
C THR A 145 10.13 -2.25 -22.55
N GLN A 146 9.53 -1.06 -22.67
CA GLN A 146 9.18 -0.26 -21.50
C GLN A 146 8.13 -0.98 -20.63
N LYS A 147 7.12 -1.59 -21.27
CA LYS A 147 6.07 -2.32 -20.56
C LYS A 147 6.60 -3.58 -19.90
N SER A 148 7.53 -4.30 -20.54
CA SER A 148 8.16 -5.47 -19.92
C SER A 148 8.99 -5.08 -18.69
N LEU A 149 9.75 -3.99 -18.77
CA LEU A 149 10.55 -3.51 -17.64
C LEU A 149 9.67 -3.06 -16.46
N ASP A 150 8.60 -2.31 -16.73
CA ASP A 150 7.64 -1.87 -15.71
C ASP A 150 6.96 -3.07 -15.03
N LEU A 151 6.59 -4.10 -15.80
CA LEU A 151 6.01 -5.32 -15.27
C LEU A 151 7.00 -6.08 -14.36
N GLU A 152 8.26 -6.22 -14.80
CA GLU A 152 9.30 -6.88 -14.01
C GLU A 152 9.56 -6.14 -12.69
N GLN A 153 9.64 -4.81 -12.72
CA GLN A 153 9.80 -3.99 -11.51
C GLN A 153 8.62 -4.14 -10.55
N LYS A 154 7.38 -4.16 -11.07
CA LYS A 154 6.19 -4.40 -10.27
C LYS A 154 6.17 -5.79 -9.64
N ASP A 155 6.59 -6.82 -10.37
CA ASP A 155 6.67 -8.18 -9.84
C ASP A 155 7.72 -8.28 -8.72
N GLN A 156 8.89 -7.66 -8.89
CA GLN A 156 9.91 -7.60 -7.84
C GLN A 156 9.38 -6.86 -6.58
N ALA A 157 8.74 -5.70 -6.77
CA ALA A 157 8.15 -4.95 -5.66
C ALA A 157 7.06 -5.75 -4.94
N LEU A 158 6.25 -6.51 -5.69
CA LEU A 158 5.23 -7.38 -5.13
C LEU A 158 5.85 -8.52 -4.29
N ILE A 159 6.93 -9.14 -4.77
CA ILE A 159 7.64 -10.17 -4.01
C ILE A 159 8.16 -9.60 -2.69
N LEU A 160 8.85 -8.45 -2.73
CA LEU A 160 9.36 -7.78 -1.53
C LEU A 160 8.24 -7.44 -0.54
N SER A 161 7.11 -6.92 -1.04
CA SER A 161 5.94 -6.61 -0.21
C SER A 161 5.33 -7.87 0.43
N LYS A 162 5.23 -8.98 -0.32
CA LYS A 162 4.75 -10.28 0.22
C LYS A 162 5.67 -10.83 1.30
N THR A 163 6.99 -10.70 1.12
CA THR A 163 7.96 -11.13 2.13
C THR A 163 7.85 -10.28 3.40
N GLU A 164 7.74 -8.97 3.27
CA GLU A 164 7.65 -8.05 4.40
C GLU A 164 6.33 -8.22 5.17
N THR A 165 5.21 -8.36 4.46
CA THR A 165 3.91 -8.66 5.08
C THR A 165 3.92 -9.99 5.83
N SER A 166 4.60 -11.00 5.30
CA SER A 166 4.80 -12.28 6.01
C SER A 166 5.63 -12.10 7.28
N ARG A 167 6.72 -11.31 7.20
CA ARG A 167 7.56 -10.97 8.36
C ARG A 167 6.77 -10.25 9.45
N LEU A 168 6.00 -9.23 9.07
CA LEU A 168 5.16 -8.46 10.00
C LEU A 168 4.05 -9.32 10.62
N THR A 169 3.43 -10.21 9.85
CA THR A 169 2.42 -11.15 10.37
C THR A 169 3.01 -12.05 11.45
N ASN A 170 4.21 -12.57 11.23
CA ASN A 170 4.94 -13.36 12.24
C ASN A 170 5.29 -12.54 13.49
N GLU A 171 5.67 -11.28 13.32
CA GLU A 171 5.97 -10.38 14.44
C GLU A 171 4.71 -10.07 15.27
N VAL A 172 3.58 -9.78 14.61
CA VAL A 172 2.29 -9.53 15.26
C VAL A 172 1.82 -10.76 16.04
N THR A 173 1.92 -11.96 15.48
CA THR A 173 1.54 -13.19 16.20
C THR A 173 2.43 -13.44 17.43
N LYS A 174 3.74 -13.20 17.31
CA LYS A 174 4.68 -13.30 18.44
C LYS A 174 4.35 -12.29 19.54
N LEU A 175 4.06 -11.04 19.20
CA LEU A 175 3.68 -10.00 20.16
C LEU A 175 2.34 -10.31 20.82
N THR A 176 1.35 -10.77 20.05
CA THR A 176 0.06 -11.20 20.58
C THR A 176 0.22 -12.31 21.62
N ASN A 177 1.08 -13.29 21.37
CA ASN A 177 1.37 -14.36 22.32
C ASN A 177 2.16 -13.87 23.56
N GLN A 178 2.93 -12.79 23.45
CA GLN A 178 3.57 -12.18 24.61
C GLN A 178 2.57 -11.42 25.48
N VAL A 179 1.64 -10.69 24.85
CA VAL A 179 0.56 -9.97 25.55
C VAL A 179 -0.28 -10.96 26.35
N LYS A 180 -0.76 -12.04 25.72
CA LYS A 180 -1.54 -13.09 26.41
C LYS A 180 -0.84 -13.64 27.67
N ARG A 181 0.45 -13.99 27.56
CA ARG A 181 1.23 -14.48 28.71
C ARG A 181 1.37 -13.44 29.83
N LYS A 182 1.49 -12.16 29.48
CA LYS A 182 1.54 -11.08 30.46
C LYS A 182 0.18 -10.87 31.13
N ASP A 183 -0.91 -10.97 30.38
CA ASP A 183 -2.27 -10.85 30.93
C ASP A 183 -2.57 -12.00 31.91
N GLU A 184 -2.17 -13.24 31.57
CA GLU A 184 -2.23 -14.40 32.46
C GLU A 184 -1.43 -14.16 33.75
N SER A 185 -0.17 -13.72 33.63
CA SER A 185 0.68 -13.42 34.79
C SER A 185 0.11 -12.29 35.66
N LEU A 186 -0.53 -11.30 35.03
CA LEU A 186 -1.16 -10.18 35.73
C LEU A 186 -2.39 -10.64 36.50
N ALA A 187 -3.21 -11.52 35.92
CA ALA A 187 -4.35 -12.12 36.61
C ALA A 187 -3.90 -12.95 37.82
N ASP A 188 -2.82 -13.74 37.68
CA ASP A 188 -2.24 -14.51 38.79
C ASP A 188 -1.75 -13.59 39.92
N LEU A 189 -1.01 -12.53 39.59
CA LEU A 189 -0.55 -11.54 40.57
C LEU A 189 -1.72 -10.83 41.27
N GLN A 190 -2.79 -10.49 40.54
CA GLN A 190 -3.99 -9.90 41.14
C GLN A 190 -4.67 -10.87 42.13
N ASN A 191 -4.73 -12.16 41.80
CA ASN A 191 -5.28 -13.16 42.70
C ASN A 191 -4.42 -13.32 43.96
N GLN A 192 -3.09 -13.35 43.83
CA GLN A 192 -2.17 -13.38 44.97
C GLN A 192 -2.34 -12.16 45.88
N LEU A 193 -2.44 -10.96 45.28
CA LEU A 193 -2.64 -9.72 46.04
C LEU A 193 -3.94 -9.75 46.84
N ARG A 194 -5.04 -10.23 46.23
CA ARG A 194 -6.33 -10.37 46.92
C ARG A 194 -6.25 -11.35 48.10
N THR A 195 -5.53 -12.47 47.94
CA THR A 195 -5.32 -13.44 49.03
C THR A 195 -4.53 -12.84 50.18
N LEU A 196 -3.44 -12.12 49.87
CA LEU A 196 -2.62 -11.45 50.89
C LEU A 196 -3.38 -10.33 51.60
N GLU A 197 -4.26 -9.61 50.88
CA GLU A 197 -5.11 -8.58 51.47
C GLU A 197 -6.11 -9.18 52.46
N ALA A 198 -6.77 -10.28 52.10
CA ALA A 198 -7.66 -11.01 53.00
C ALA A 198 -6.91 -11.58 54.22
N GLU A 199 -5.69 -12.09 54.04
CA GLU A 199 -4.86 -12.58 55.14
C GLU A 199 -4.47 -11.44 56.10
N LYS A 200 -4.08 -10.29 55.55
CA LYS A 200 -3.77 -9.09 56.33
C LYS A 200 -4.99 -8.62 57.15
N GLU A 201 -6.18 -8.61 56.58
CA GLU A 201 -7.42 -8.25 57.30
C GLU A 201 -7.68 -9.22 58.46
N SER A 202 -7.50 -10.53 58.23
CA SER A 202 -7.63 -11.56 59.27
C SER A 202 -6.63 -11.36 60.42
N TRP A 203 -5.36 -11.09 60.10
CA TRP A 203 -4.34 -10.79 61.12
C TRP A 203 -4.65 -9.52 61.91
N THR A 204 -5.17 -8.49 61.23
CA THR A 204 -5.58 -7.23 61.89
C THR A 204 -6.72 -7.45 62.87
N LEU A 205 -7.68 -8.32 62.53
CA LEU A 205 -8.77 -8.69 63.44
C LEU A 205 -8.23 -9.44 64.66
N LYS A 206 -7.36 -10.43 64.43
CA LYS A 206 -6.73 -11.20 65.50
C LYS A 206 -5.88 -10.35 66.43
N GLU A 207 -5.18 -9.35 65.90
CA GLU A 207 -4.42 -8.38 66.70
C GLU A 207 -5.33 -7.58 67.62
N LYS A 208 -6.47 -7.09 67.12
CA LYS A 208 -7.47 -6.37 67.94
C LYS A 208 -8.04 -7.25 69.05
N ASP A 209 -8.37 -8.51 68.75
CA ASP A 209 -8.87 -9.45 69.75
C ASP A 209 -7.84 -9.72 70.85
N LEU A 210 -6.57 -9.90 70.48
CA LEU A 210 -5.48 -10.09 71.44
C LEU A 210 -5.26 -8.85 72.32
N LEU A 211 -5.31 -7.64 71.73
CA LEU A 211 -5.22 -6.39 72.48
C LEU A 211 -6.37 -6.26 73.50
N HIS A 212 -7.60 -6.55 73.08
CA HIS A 212 -8.76 -6.51 73.98
C HIS A 212 -8.64 -7.52 75.13
N ASN A 213 -8.24 -8.76 74.83
CA ASN A 213 -8.04 -9.79 75.85
C ASN A 213 -6.90 -9.42 76.83
N SER A 214 -5.84 -8.78 76.33
CA SER A 214 -4.74 -8.27 77.16
C SER A 214 -5.21 -7.20 78.15
N GLU A 215 -6.06 -6.28 77.69
CA GLU A 215 -6.65 -5.24 78.54
C GLU A 215 -7.56 -5.84 79.63
N LEU A 216 -8.44 -6.78 79.26
CA LEU A 216 -9.27 -7.51 80.22
C LEU A 216 -8.45 -8.27 81.27
N LEU A 217 -7.37 -8.92 80.84
CA LEU A 217 -6.48 -9.66 81.75
C LEU A 217 -5.76 -8.71 82.71
N LYS A 218 -5.29 -7.56 82.22
CA LYS A 218 -4.68 -6.52 83.04
C LYS A 218 -5.65 -6.03 84.12
N ASP A 219 -6.90 -5.76 83.75
CA ASP A 219 -7.94 -5.32 84.70
C ASP A 219 -8.27 -6.41 85.73
N HIS A 220 -8.39 -7.67 85.29
CA HIS A 220 -8.64 -8.80 86.16
C HIS A 220 -7.52 -9.02 87.19
N ILE A 221 -6.27 -8.98 86.73
CA ILE A 221 -5.09 -9.08 87.62
C ILE A 221 -5.07 -7.91 88.60
N GLY A 222 -5.32 -6.68 88.13
CA GLY A 222 -5.37 -5.49 88.98
C GLY A 222 -6.44 -5.60 90.07
N TYR A 223 -7.64 -6.04 89.71
CA TYR A 223 -8.74 -6.27 90.66
C TYR A 223 -8.40 -7.37 91.66
N SER A 224 -7.89 -8.52 91.19
CA SER A 224 -7.55 -9.67 92.03
C SER A 224 -6.45 -9.33 93.03
N LEU A 225 -5.40 -8.62 92.59
CA LEU A 225 -4.33 -8.14 93.47
C LEU A 225 -4.86 -7.17 94.53
N ASN A 226 -5.66 -6.18 94.12
CA ASN A 226 -6.22 -5.21 95.06
C ASN A 226 -7.11 -5.89 96.11
N MET A 227 -7.96 -6.82 95.69
CA MET A 227 -8.80 -7.62 96.60
C MET A 227 -7.95 -8.47 97.56
N GLY A 228 -6.89 -9.11 97.05
CA GLY A 228 -5.95 -9.88 97.88
C GLY A 228 -5.27 -9.02 98.94
N PHE A 229 -4.84 -7.81 98.61
CA PHE A 229 -4.29 -6.86 99.59
C PHE A 229 -5.31 -6.44 100.65
N GLN A 230 -6.56 -6.18 100.25
CA GLN A 230 -7.63 -5.83 101.19
C GLN A 230 -7.90 -6.94 102.19
N LEU A 231 -8.06 -8.18 101.71
CA LEU A 231 -8.27 -9.35 102.56
C LEU A 231 -7.10 -9.63 103.50
N ALA A 232 -5.86 -9.34 103.07
CA ALA A 232 -4.68 -9.48 103.93
C ALA A 232 -4.64 -8.42 105.05
N LEU A 233 -5.08 -7.18 104.76
CA LEU A 233 -5.15 -6.12 105.76
C LEU A 233 -6.23 -6.37 106.82
N GLU A 234 -7.35 -7.00 106.48
CA GLU A 234 -8.43 -7.33 107.42
C GLU A 234 -8.05 -8.43 108.43
N GLN A 235 -6.93 -9.13 108.22
CA GLN A 235 -6.45 -10.22 109.09
C GLN A 235 -5.38 -9.79 110.12
N VAL A 236 -5.00 -8.50 110.14
CA VAL A 236 -4.01 -7.92 111.06
C VAL A 236 -4.70 -6.98 112.05
#